data_AF-A0A9X2M9Z0-F1
#
_entry.id   AF-A0A9X2M9Z0-F1
#
_cell.length_a   1.000
_cell.length_b   1.000
_cell.length_c   1.000
_cell.angle_alpha   90.00
_cell.angle_beta   90.00
_cell.angle_gamma   90.00
#
_symmetry.space_group_name_H-M   'P 1'
#
loop_
_entity.id
_entity.type
_entity.pdbx_description
1 polymer ?
#
loop_
_entity_poly.entity_id
_entity_poly.type
_entity_poly.pdbx_seq_one_letter_code
_entity_poly.pdbx_strand_id
1 'polypeptide(L)'
;MHDPASSPDGPSQPGQPLDPGGDSPGYEVAHEIVGMVIAWYSRQLLLARRSGDQQRLDELKTRRQECVEDQHRLRDAEPEEVGRIADVYTERLKELEASESQAEE
;
A
#
# COMPACT_ATOMS: atom_id res chain seq x y z
N MET A 1 -27.21 -54.11 -21.56
CA MET A 1 -27.85 -53.08 -20.72
C MET A 1 -26.74 -52.15 -20.25
N HIS A 2 -26.56 -51.01 -20.91
CA HIS A 2 -25.66 -49.94 -20.45
C HIS A 2 -26.54 -48.71 -20.24
N ASP A 3 -26.59 -48.24 -19.01
CA ASP A 3 -27.24 -46.99 -18.63
C ASP A 3 -26.11 -45.99 -18.30
N PRO A 4 -26.02 -44.84 -19.02
CA PRO A 4 -25.12 -43.75 -18.67
C PRO A 4 -25.90 -42.67 -17.89
N ALA A 5 -25.84 -42.71 -16.57
CA ALA A 5 -26.40 -41.66 -15.72
C ALA A 5 -25.30 -40.96 -14.90
N SER A 6 -25.07 -39.70 -15.29
CA SER A 6 -24.76 -38.54 -14.45
C SER A 6 -23.37 -38.40 -13.82
N SER A 7 -22.69 -37.35 -14.29
CA SER A 7 -21.50 -36.68 -13.77
C SER A 7 -21.50 -36.45 -12.25
N PRO A 8 -20.32 -36.33 -11.63
CA PRO A 8 -19.81 -34.98 -11.39
C PRO A 8 -18.28 -34.89 -11.46
N ASP A 9 -17.73 -34.07 -12.35
CA ASP A 9 -16.48 -33.36 -12.06
C ASP A 9 -16.40 -32.17 -13.03
N GLY A 10 -17.00 -31.05 -12.62
CA GLY A 10 -16.77 -29.78 -13.29
C GLY A 10 -15.32 -29.35 -13.07
N PRO A 11 -14.73 -28.56 -13.98
CA PRO A 11 -13.38 -28.04 -13.77
C PRO A 11 -13.38 -27.15 -12.53
N SER A 12 -12.90 -27.70 -11.41
CA SER A 12 -12.70 -26.93 -10.18
C SER A 12 -11.51 -26.00 -10.38
N GLN A 13 -11.80 -24.73 -10.62
CA GLN A 13 -10.88 -23.60 -10.56
C GLN A 13 -11.57 -22.51 -9.73
N PRO A 14 -10.88 -21.55 -9.08
CA PRO A 14 -9.61 -21.52 -8.35
C PRO A 14 -9.87 -21.28 -6.85
N GLY A 15 -9.37 -22.14 -5.96
CA GLY A 15 -9.80 -22.15 -4.55
C GLY A 15 -8.69 -22.30 -3.53
N GLN A 16 -7.54 -21.64 -3.71
CA GLN A 16 -6.59 -21.50 -2.62
C GLN A 16 -6.57 -20.03 -2.16
N PRO A 17 -7.41 -19.63 -1.20
CA PRO A 17 -7.00 -18.54 -0.33
C PRO A 17 -5.73 -19.01 0.38
N LEU A 18 -4.64 -18.35 0.00
CA LEU A 18 -3.34 -18.41 0.66
C LEU A 18 -3.56 -18.28 2.17
N ASP A 19 -3.00 -19.22 2.92
CA ASP A 19 -2.85 -19.28 4.37
C ASP A 19 -3.19 -17.98 5.17
N PRO A 20 -4.17 -17.97 6.08
CA PRO A 20 -4.43 -16.84 6.98
C PRO A 20 -3.55 -16.90 8.25
N GLY A 21 -2.26 -17.22 8.09
CA GLY A 21 -1.32 -17.49 9.18
C GLY A 21 -0.07 -16.61 9.13
N GLY A 22 -0.25 -15.29 9.09
CA GLY A 22 0.82 -14.34 9.31
C GLY A 22 0.28 -13.11 10.03
N ASP A 23 0.67 -12.93 11.29
CA ASP A 23 0.39 -11.72 12.10
C ASP A 23 1.04 -10.46 11.50
N SER A 24 1.80 -10.61 10.42
CA SER A 24 2.41 -9.52 9.67
C SER A 24 1.46 -9.03 8.58
N PRO A 25 1.30 -7.70 8.41
CA PRO A 25 0.53 -7.15 7.31
C PRO A 25 1.08 -7.69 5.99
N GLY A 26 0.23 -8.41 5.25
CA GLY A 26 0.60 -8.97 3.97
C GLY A 26 0.99 -7.88 2.97
N TYR A 27 1.61 -8.30 1.86
CA TYR A 27 2.02 -7.41 0.76
C TYR A 27 0.94 -6.39 0.36
N GLU A 28 -0.31 -6.82 0.28
CA GLU A 28 -1.43 -5.97 -0.11
C GLU A 28 -1.66 -4.82 0.87
N VAL A 29 -1.57 -5.09 2.18
CA VAL A 29 -1.70 -4.08 3.23
C VAL A 29 -0.52 -3.11 3.19
N ALA A 30 0.71 -3.62 3.10
CA ALA A 30 1.90 -2.77 2.99
C ALA A 30 1.82 -1.84 1.76
N HIS A 31 1.42 -2.40 0.62
CA HIS A 31 1.27 -1.66 -0.63
C HIS A 31 0.19 -0.58 -0.53
N GLU A 32 -0.93 -0.86 0.14
CA GLU A 32 -2.00 0.10 0.38
C GLU A 32 -1.51 1.27 1.27
N ILE A 33 -0.83 0.98 2.38
CA ILE A 33 -0.35 1.99 3.32
C ILE A 33 0.69 2.91 2.67
N VAL A 34 1.66 2.34 1.94
CA VAL A 34 2.62 3.14 1.16
C VAL A 34 1.88 3.97 0.09
N GLY A 35 0.86 3.40 -0.55
CA GLY A 35 0.00 4.10 -1.50
C GLY A 35 -0.73 5.31 -0.89
N MET A 36 -1.26 5.18 0.33
CA MET A 36 -1.90 6.28 1.06
C MET A 36 -0.92 7.41 1.37
N VAL A 37 0.31 7.08 1.79
CA VAL A 37 1.37 8.07 2.04
C VAL A 37 1.77 8.80 0.75
N ILE A 38 1.89 8.10 -0.38
CA ILE A 38 2.14 8.71 -1.69
C ILE A 38 1.00 9.64 -2.11
N ALA A 39 -0.26 9.23 -1.87
CA ALA A 39 -1.44 10.04 -2.17
C ALA A 39 -1.45 11.33 -1.32
N TRP A 40 -1.12 11.22 -0.03
CA TRP A 40 -0.98 12.36 0.88
C TRP A 40 0.08 13.36 0.38
N TYR A 41 1.28 12.88 0.05
CA TYR A 41 2.33 13.73 -0.52
C TYR A 41 1.90 14.39 -1.82
N SER A 42 1.15 13.68 -2.66
CA SER A 42 0.63 14.23 -3.93
C SER A 42 -0.38 15.36 -3.70
N ARG A 43 -1.23 15.24 -2.66
CA ARG A 43 -2.15 16.30 -2.23
C ARG A 43 -1.40 17.54 -1.72
N GLN A 44 -0.42 17.34 -0.86
CA GLN A 44 0.43 18.42 -0.34
C GLN A 44 1.23 19.10 -1.45
N LEU A 45 1.68 18.34 -2.46
CA LEU A 45 2.32 18.89 -3.65
C LEU A 45 1.39 19.83 -4.41
N LEU A 46 0.10 19.47 -4.55
CA LEU A 46 -0.87 20.34 -5.19
C LEU A 46 -1.11 21.64 -4.39
N LEU A 47 -1.17 21.54 -3.07
CA LEU A 47 -1.29 22.70 -2.19
C LEU A 47 -0.07 23.61 -2.28
N ALA A 48 1.14 23.06 -2.17
CA ALA A 48 2.39 23.82 -2.31
C ALA A 48 2.52 24.46 -3.71
N ARG A 49 2.04 23.79 -4.78
CA ARG A 49 1.97 24.38 -6.13
C ARG A 49 1.04 25.58 -6.18
N ARG A 50 -0.10 25.50 -5.49
CA ARG A 50 -1.07 26.60 -5.41
C ARG A 50 -0.51 27.79 -4.64
N SER A 51 0.21 27.54 -3.54
CA SER A 51 0.85 28.59 -2.73
C SER A 51 2.11 29.19 -3.38
N GLY A 52 2.72 28.47 -4.33
CA GLY A 52 3.95 28.90 -5.00
C GLY A 52 5.24 28.52 -4.25
N ASP A 53 5.14 27.69 -3.21
CA ASP A 53 6.26 27.26 -2.38
C ASP A 53 7.17 26.24 -3.09
N GLN A 54 8.10 26.73 -3.90
CA GLN A 54 9.04 25.90 -4.66
C GLN A 54 9.91 25.00 -3.77
N GLN A 55 10.35 25.50 -2.61
CA GLN A 55 11.16 24.70 -1.68
C GLN A 55 10.37 23.50 -1.15
N ARG A 56 9.15 23.76 -0.64
CA ARG A 56 8.24 22.72 -0.14
C ARG A 56 7.90 21.72 -1.24
N LEU A 57 7.75 22.18 -2.50
CA LEU A 57 7.52 21.29 -3.63
C LEU A 57 8.66 20.32 -3.89
N ASP A 58 9.90 20.78 -3.84
CA ASP A 58 11.06 19.94 -4.12
C ASP A 58 11.29 18.92 -3.00
N GLU A 59 11.10 19.34 -1.74
CA GLU A 59 11.10 18.46 -0.58
C GLU A 59 10.01 17.38 -0.69
N LEU A 60 8.76 17.76 -0.98
CA LEU A 60 7.65 16.81 -1.12
C LEU A 60 7.85 15.85 -2.31
N LYS A 61 8.44 16.30 -3.42
CA LYS A 61 8.78 15.42 -4.55
C LYS A 61 9.83 14.39 -4.17
N THR A 62 10.88 14.83 -3.48
CA THR A 62 11.95 13.94 -3.02
C THR A 62 11.38 12.88 -2.07
N ARG A 63 10.59 13.30 -1.08
CA ARG A 63 9.91 12.36 -0.15
C ARG A 63 8.99 11.39 -0.88
N ARG A 64 8.20 11.87 -1.84
CA ARG A 64 7.33 11.02 -2.66
C ARG A 64 8.12 10.00 -3.47
N GLN A 65 9.28 10.39 -4.02
CA GLN A 65 10.14 9.51 -4.80
C GLN A 65 10.66 8.36 -3.93
N GLU A 66 11.13 8.66 -2.70
CA GLU A 66 11.55 7.65 -1.72
C GLU A 66 10.42 6.63 -1.46
N CYS A 67 9.18 7.10 -1.26
CA CYS A 67 8.04 6.22 -1.04
C CYS A 67 7.68 5.33 -2.24
N VAL A 68 7.86 5.84 -3.46
CA VAL A 68 7.64 5.05 -4.68
C VAL A 68 8.72 3.96 -4.81
N GLU A 69 9.97 4.27 -4.46
CA GLU A 69 11.04 3.27 -4.45
C GLU A 69 10.79 2.18 -3.39
N ASP A 70 10.32 2.55 -2.21
CA ASP A 70 9.91 1.59 -1.18
C ASP A 70 8.71 0.74 -1.62
N GLN A 71 7.73 1.33 -2.32
CA GLN A 71 6.62 0.57 -2.92
C GLN A 71 7.13 -0.44 -3.96
N HIS A 72 8.11 -0.06 -4.78
CA HIS A 72 8.73 -0.98 -5.72
C HIS A 72 9.51 -2.08 -5.01
N ARG A 73 10.19 -1.77 -3.90
CA ARG A 73 10.88 -2.77 -3.07
C ARG A 73 9.91 -3.77 -2.48
N LEU A 74 8.73 -3.34 -2.03
CA LEU A 74 7.71 -4.24 -1.49
C LEU A 74 7.36 -5.39 -2.44
N ARG A 75 7.39 -5.17 -3.76
CA ARG A 75 7.08 -6.20 -4.77
C ARG A 75 8.07 -7.36 -4.77
N ASP A 76 9.34 -7.05 -4.54
CA ASP A 76 10.44 -8.00 -4.57
C ASP A 76 10.91 -8.40 -3.15
N ALA A 77 10.30 -7.81 -2.11
CA ALA A 77 10.64 -8.02 -0.71
C ALA A 77 10.02 -9.31 -0.15
N GLU A 78 10.70 -9.90 0.83
CA GLU A 78 10.18 -11.05 1.57
C GLU A 78 9.07 -10.61 2.55
N PRO A 79 8.12 -11.50 2.90
CA PRO A 79 6.99 -11.16 3.75
C PRO A 79 7.38 -10.56 5.12
N GLU A 80 8.52 -10.96 5.70
CA GLU A 80 9.04 -10.35 6.93
C GLU A 80 9.43 -8.87 6.73
N GLU A 81 10.04 -8.54 5.59
CA GLU A 81 10.45 -7.18 5.26
C GLU A 81 9.24 -6.32 4.88
N VAL A 82 8.28 -6.90 4.17
CA VAL A 82 6.97 -6.28 3.90
C VAL A 82 6.28 -5.87 5.19
N GLY A 83 6.27 -6.74 6.20
CA GLY A 83 5.72 -6.46 7.52
C GLY A 83 6.37 -5.23 8.16
N ARG A 84 7.70 -5.19 8.19
CA ARG A 84 8.45 -4.06 8.75
C ARG A 84 8.19 -2.75 8.01
N ILE A 85 8.16 -2.79 6.68
CA ILE A 85 7.88 -1.60 5.86
C ILE A 85 6.46 -1.12 6.16
N ALA A 86 5.48 -2.01 6.24
CA ALA A 86 4.10 -1.64 6.57
C ALA A 86 3.99 -0.95 7.94
N ASP A 87 4.64 -1.47 8.99
CA ASP A 87 4.63 -0.84 10.32
C ASP A 87 5.22 0.58 10.28
N VAL A 88 6.40 0.74 9.67
CA VAL A 88 7.06 2.05 9.51
C VAL A 88 6.15 3.04 8.76
N TYR A 89 5.52 2.60 7.68
CA TYR A 89 4.63 3.44 6.89
C TYR A 89 3.29 3.70 7.59
N THR A 90 2.83 2.81 8.46
CA THR A 90 1.63 3.00 9.30
C THR A 90 1.85 4.09 10.32
N GLU A 91 2.98 4.05 11.03
CA GLU A 91 3.36 5.09 11.99
C GLU A 91 3.51 6.43 11.28
N ARG A 92 4.22 6.44 10.15
CA ARG A 92 4.40 7.65 9.34
C ARG A 92 3.08 8.21 8.82
N LEU A 93 2.16 7.37 8.37
CA LEU A 93 0.84 7.82 7.91
C LEU A 93 0.08 8.51 9.05
N LYS A 94 0.07 7.93 10.26
CA LYS A 94 -0.55 8.55 11.44
C LYS A 94 0.06 9.90 11.78
N GLU A 95 1.39 10.04 11.70
CA GLU A 95 2.07 11.31 11.93
C GLU A 95 1.71 12.37 10.87
N LEU A 96 1.61 11.96 9.60
CA LEU A 96 1.23 12.85 8.50
C LEU A 96 -0.23 13.30 8.61
N GLU A 97 -1.15 12.40 8.96
CA GLU A 97 -2.56 12.72 9.23
C GLU A 97 -2.73 13.63 10.45
N ALA A 98 -1.97 13.40 11.52
CA ALA A 98 -1.96 14.28 12.68
C ALA A 98 -1.42 15.68 12.33
N SER A 99 -0.39 15.75 11.48
CA SER A 99 0.17 17.02 11.00
C SER A 99 -0.79 17.78 10.09
N GLU A 100 -1.55 17.08 9.24
CA GLU A 100 -2.60 17.69 8.40
C GLU A 100 -3.74 18.23 9.26
N SER A 101 -4.15 17.47 10.29
CA SER A 101 -5.19 17.88 11.23
C SER A 101 -4.82 19.16 12.00
N GLN A 102 -3.54 19.35 12.33
CA GLN A 102 -3.05 20.57 12.98
C GLN A 102 -2.88 21.77 12.04
N ALA A 103 -2.88 21.56 10.72
CA ALA A 103 -2.85 22.65 9.75
C ALA A 103 -4.25 23.25 9.48
N GLU A 104 -5.32 22.60 9.96
CA GLU A 104 -6.71 23.02 9.79
C GLU A 104 -7.34 23.66 11.05
N GLU A 105 -6.59 23.87 12.15
CA GLU A 105 -7.05 24.53 13.39
C GLU A 105 -6.64 26.02 13.49
#